data_AF-A0A2S2QQ54-F1
#
_entry.id   AF-A0A2S2QQ54-F1
#
_cell.length_a   1.000
_cell.length_b   1.000
_cell.length_c   1.000
_cell.angle_alpha   90.00
_cell.angle_beta   90.00
_cell.angle_gamma   90.00
#
_symmetry.space_group_name_H-M   'P 1'
#
loop_
_entity.id
_entity.type
_entity.pdbx_description
1 polymer ?
#
loop_
_entity_poly.entity_id
_entity_poly.type
_entity_poly.pdbx_seq_one_letter_code
_entity_poly.pdbx_strand_id
1 'polypeptide(L)'
;EQIPVNDKECDKWMYNIYEKKDKMMVSFMNTGDWFKESGVSPYDKFVPPYRYGCIINMIFWSLIILVPFFYYVFKIFISGNLLHIILMTIPIGLLHVALSKLVSISEINKTSSSYGTDKQKIK
;
A
#
# COMPACT_ATOMS: atom_id res chain seq x y z
N GLU A 1 -20.62 11.21 -8.39
CA GLU A 1 -20.60 12.18 -9.51
C GLU A 1 -20.62 11.40 -10.81
N GLN A 2 -21.47 11.79 -11.77
CA GLN A 2 -21.50 11.20 -13.11
C GLN A 2 -20.45 11.92 -13.98
N ILE A 3 -19.57 11.15 -14.61
CA ILE A 3 -18.57 11.68 -15.56
C ILE A 3 -19.30 11.86 -16.90
N PRO A 4 -19.33 13.08 -17.48
CA PRO A 4 -19.97 13.30 -18.77
C PRO A 4 -19.21 12.58 -19.90
N VAL A 5 -19.94 11.96 -20.82
CA VAL A 5 -19.39 11.16 -21.94
C VAL A 5 -19.05 12.03 -23.16
N ASN A 6 -19.59 13.25 -23.22
CA ASN A 6 -19.38 14.20 -24.32
C ASN A 6 -18.09 15.00 -24.12
N ASP A 7 -17.22 15.08 -25.14
CA ASP A 7 -15.88 15.69 -25.04
C ASP A 7 -15.89 17.13 -24.52
N LYS A 8 -16.76 17.99 -25.05
CA LYS A 8 -16.84 19.41 -24.64
C LYS A 8 -17.34 19.58 -23.19
N GLU A 9 -18.19 18.67 -22.74
CA GLU A 9 -18.69 18.67 -21.37
C GLU A 9 -17.67 18.08 -20.40
N CYS A 10 -16.88 17.11 -20.85
CA CYS A 10 -15.74 16.55 -20.12
C CYS A 10 -14.66 17.60 -19.88
N ASP A 11 -14.31 18.40 -20.88
CA ASP A 11 -13.34 19.50 -20.74
C ASP A 11 -13.79 20.53 -19.70
N LYS A 12 -15.07 20.93 -19.78
CA LYS A 12 -15.65 21.88 -18.82
C LYS A 12 -15.71 21.28 -17.41
N TRP A 13 -16.07 20.00 -17.29
CA TRP A 13 -16.10 19.28 -16.03
C TRP A 13 -14.70 19.18 -15.39
N MET A 14 -13.69 18.84 -16.21
CA MET A 14 -12.30 18.74 -15.80
C MET A 14 -11.78 20.10 -15.31
N TYR A 15 -12.02 21.17 -16.06
CA TYR A 15 -11.64 22.54 -15.68
C TYR A 15 -12.23 22.93 -14.33
N ASN A 16 -13.52 22.71 -14.12
CA ASN A 16 -14.20 23.04 -12.87
C ASN A 16 -13.63 22.26 -11.67
N ILE A 17 -13.23 21.01 -11.87
CA ILE A 17 -12.59 20.20 -10.82
C ILE A 17 -11.21 20.74 -10.47
N TYR A 18 -10.41 21.12 -11.46
CA TYR A 18 -9.09 21.70 -11.21
C TYR A 18 -9.21 23.05 -10.51
N GLU A 19 -10.11 23.91 -10.94
CA GLU A 19 -10.37 25.20 -10.29
C GLU A 19 -10.79 25.02 -8.81
N LYS A 20 -11.68 24.05 -8.54
CA LYS A 20 -12.08 23.74 -7.16
C LYS A 20 -10.90 23.26 -6.31
N LYS A 21 -10.05 22.39 -6.86
CA LYS A 21 -8.85 21.90 -6.16
C LYS A 21 -7.85 23.01 -5.89
N ASP A 22 -7.65 23.91 -6.84
CA ASP A 22 -6.74 25.04 -6.70
C ASP A 22 -7.19 26.01 -5.61
N LYS A 23 -8.49 26.36 -5.57
CA LYS A 23 -9.06 27.18 -4.50
C LYS A 23 -8.92 26.55 -3.11
N MET A 24 -9.08 25.23 -3.00
CA MET A 24 -8.86 24.50 -1.76
C MET A 24 -7.38 24.52 -1.34
N MET A 25 -6.46 24.40 -2.30
CA MET A 25 -5.02 24.50 -2.05
C MET A 25 -4.62 25.90 -1.57
N VAL A 26 -5.15 26.96 -2.21
CA VAL A 26 -4.90 28.36 -1.80
C VAL A 26 -5.42 28.61 -0.38
N SER A 27 -6.64 28.15 -0.05
CA SER A 27 -7.19 28.22 1.31
C SER A 27 -6.30 27.51 2.34
N PHE A 28 -5.76 26.34 1.98
CA PHE A 28 -4.86 25.60 2.87
C PHE A 28 -3.55 26.34 3.09
N MET A 29 -2.95 26.92 2.05
CA MET A 29 -1.70 27.68 2.15
C MET A 29 -1.86 28.96 2.98
N ASN A 30 -3.01 29.63 2.91
CA ASN A 30 -3.26 30.88 3.64
C ASN A 30 -3.68 30.66 5.10
N THR A 31 -4.63 29.76 5.35
CA THR A 31 -5.29 29.64 6.67
C THR A 31 -4.96 28.35 7.40
N GLY A 32 -4.25 27.42 6.76
CA GLY A 32 -3.98 26.06 7.28
C GLY A 32 -5.20 25.12 7.25
N ASP A 33 -6.31 25.55 6.64
CA ASP A 33 -7.57 24.81 6.55
C ASP A 33 -8.10 24.85 5.12
N TRP A 34 -8.55 23.70 4.61
CA TRP A 34 -8.98 23.51 3.22
C TRP A 34 -10.31 24.22 2.90
N PHE A 35 -11.13 24.52 3.91
CA PHE A 35 -12.53 24.92 3.72
C PHE A 35 -12.85 26.37 4.14
N LYS A 36 -11.90 27.08 4.77
CA LYS A 36 -12.16 28.43 5.31
C LYS A 36 -12.32 29.51 4.23
N GLU A 37 -11.46 29.51 3.21
CA GLU A 37 -11.44 30.52 2.14
C GLU A 37 -11.90 29.97 0.79
N SER A 38 -12.02 28.65 0.66
CA SER A 38 -12.29 27.99 -0.64
C SER A 38 -13.75 28.02 -1.09
N GLY A 39 -14.69 28.37 -0.20
CA GLY A 39 -16.13 28.39 -0.49
C GLY A 39 -16.74 27.00 -0.68
N VAL A 40 -16.00 25.93 -0.37
CA VAL A 40 -16.47 24.54 -0.41
C VAL A 40 -16.95 24.15 0.98
N SER A 41 -18.17 23.64 1.10
CA SER A 41 -18.68 23.16 2.39
C SER A 41 -17.83 21.99 2.90
N PRO A 42 -17.44 21.97 4.18
CA PRO A 42 -16.72 20.83 4.75
C PRO A 42 -17.59 19.59 4.60
N TYR A 43 -16.99 18.52 4.05
CA TYR A 43 -17.63 17.21 4.03
C TYR A 43 -17.55 16.60 5.43
N ASP A 44 -18.66 16.02 5.89
CA ASP A 44 -18.66 15.24 7.12
C ASP A 44 -17.62 14.13 7.04
N LYS A 45 -16.80 14.04 8.09
CA LYS A 45 -15.74 13.03 8.17
C LYS A 45 -16.39 11.65 8.14
N PHE A 46 -16.27 10.95 7.02
CA PHE A 46 -16.65 9.55 6.94
C PHE A 46 -15.66 8.72 7.76
N VAL A 47 -16.03 8.39 8.99
CA VAL A 47 -15.28 7.44 9.82
C VAL A 47 -15.84 6.05 9.54
N PRO A 48 -15.12 5.17 8.81
CA PRO A 48 -15.59 3.81 8.61
C PRO A 48 -15.66 3.09 9.97
N PRO A 49 -16.67 2.23 10.19
CA PRO A 49 -16.76 1.48 11.43
C PRO A 49 -15.56 0.55 11.59
N TYR A 50 -15.05 0.41 12.82
CA TYR A 50 -13.97 -0.51 13.14
C TYR A 50 -14.38 -1.95 12.79
N ARG A 51 -13.66 -2.57 11.85
CA ARG A 51 -13.92 -3.95 11.40
C ARG A 51 -13.08 -4.94 12.20
N TYR A 52 -13.56 -5.32 13.38
CA TYR A 52 -12.90 -6.33 14.24
C TYR A 52 -12.80 -7.72 13.58
N GLY A 53 -13.69 -8.03 12.62
CA GLY A 53 -13.70 -9.30 11.92
C GLY A 53 -12.38 -9.63 11.21
N CYS A 54 -11.67 -8.63 10.67
CA CYS A 54 -10.38 -8.84 10.01
C CYS A 54 -9.31 -9.32 10.99
N ILE A 55 -9.27 -8.75 12.19
CA ILE A 55 -8.28 -9.09 13.22
C ILE A 55 -8.54 -10.49 13.77
N ILE A 56 -9.81 -10.80 14.07
CA ILE A 56 -10.19 -12.13 14.57
C ILE A 56 -9.87 -13.20 13.53
N ASN A 57 -10.22 -12.96 12.27
CA ASN A 57 -9.91 -13.88 11.18
C ASN A 57 -8.39 -14.08 11.04
N MET A 58 -7.60 -13.00 11.07
CA MET A 58 -6.15 -13.08 11.01
C MET A 58 -5.56 -13.90 12.17
N ILE A 59 -5.99 -13.65 13.40
CA ILE A 59 -5.49 -14.37 14.58
C ILE A 59 -5.88 -15.86 14.50
N PHE A 60 -7.12 -16.16 14.11
CA PHE A 60 -7.60 -17.53 13.99
C PHE A 60 -6.77 -18.33 12.98
N TRP A 61 -6.61 -17.81 11.76
CA TRP A 61 -5.80 -18.49 10.74
C TRP A 61 -4.32 -18.55 11.11
N SER A 62 -3.80 -17.50 11.74
CA SER A 62 -2.42 -17.47 12.25
C SER A 62 -2.18 -18.60 13.25
N LEU A 63 -3.05 -18.76 14.25
CA LEU A 63 -2.94 -19.82 15.26
C LEU A 63 -3.09 -21.22 14.65
N ILE A 64 -4.06 -21.42 13.77
CA ILE A 64 -4.29 -22.71 13.10
C ILE A 64 -3.06 -23.16 12.30
N ILE A 65 -2.31 -22.23 11.71
CA ILE A 65 -1.12 -22.55 10.93
C ILE A 65 0.11 -22.68 11.83
N LEU A 66 0.33 -21.74 12.75
CA LEU A 66 1.55 -21.69 13.58
C LEU A 66 1.63 -22.84 14.58
N VAL A 67 0.52 -23.21 15.23
CA VAL A 67 0.52 -24.27 16.26
C VAL A 67 1.00 -25.63 15.70
N PRO A 68 0.40 -26.20 14.64
CA PRO A 68 0.91 -27.44 14.07
C PRO A 68 2.30 -27.26 13.48
N PHE A 69 2.61 -26.11 12.86
CA PHE A 69 3.93 -25.85 12.32
C PHE A 69 5.03 -25.97 13.38
N PHE A 70 4.89 -25.28 14.51
CA PHE A 70 5.85 -25.39 15.62
C PHE A 70 5.88 -26.79 16.21
N TYR A 71 4.73 -27.45 16.37
CA TYR A 71 4.69 -28.83 16.85
C TYR A 71 5.52 -29.77 15.97
N TYR A 72 5.36 -29.70 14.64
CA TYR A 72 6.14 -30.51 13.71
C TYR A 72 7.63 -30.17 13.75
N VAL A 73 7.98 -28.89 13.81
CA VAL A 73 9.37 -28.42 13.98
C VAL A 73 10.00 -29.09 15.22
N PHE A 74 9.38 -28.94 16.39
CA PHE A 74 9.89 -29.51 17.63
C PHE A 74 10.00 -31.03 17.57
N LYS A 75 8.99 -31.70 17.01
CA LYS A 75 9.00 -33.17 16.86
C LYS A 75 10.15 -33.64 15.96
N ILE A 76 10.42 -32.93 14.86
CA ILE A 76 11.53 -33.25 13.95
C ILE A 76 12.86 -33.04 14.66
N PHE A 77 13.03 -31.93 15.40
CA PHE A 77 14.23 -31.66 16.20
C PHE A 77 14.51 -32.75 17.24
N ILE A 78 13.48 -33.22 17.95
CA ILE A 78 13.63 -34.29 18.95
C ILE A 78 13.87 -35.66 18.31
N SER A 79 13.30 -35.91 17.12
CA SER A 79 13.43 -37.21 16.43
C SER A 79 14.85 -37.54 15.96
N GLY A 80 15.73 -36.55 15.82
CA GLY A 80 17.12 -36.74 15.38
C GLY A 80 17.29 -37.29 13.96
N ASN A 81 16.20 -37.42 13.18
CA ASN A 81 16.25 -37.99 11.84
C ASN A 81 16.64 -36.93 10.80
N LEU A 82 17.82 -37.11 10.23
CA LEU A 82 18.44 -36.21 9.26
C LEU A 82 17.61 -36.07 7.97
N LEU A 83 16.90 -37.12 7.54
CA LEU A 83 16.04 -37.06 6.35
C LEU A 83 14.86 -36.11 6.52
N HIS A 84 14.23 -36.08 7.70
CA HIS A 84 13.10 -35.18 7.98
C HIS A 84 13.56 -33.72 8.07
N ILE A 85 14.76 -33.48 8.60
CA ILE A 85 15.36 -32.14 8.67
C ILE A 85 15.65 -31.62 7.26
N ILE A 86 16.25 -32.45 6.38
CA ILE A 86 16.52 -32.08 4.99
C ILE A 86 15.23 -31.78 4.23
N LEU A 87 14.22 -32.65 4.36
CA LEU A 87 12.94 -32.50 3.68
C LEU A 87 12.20 -31.21 4.07
N MET A 88 12.37 -30.75 5.31
CA MET A 88 11.80 -29.50 5.78
C MET A 88 12.61 -28.28 5.32
N THR A 89 13.94 -28.33 5.43
CA THR A 89 14.81 -27.17 5.22
C THR A 89 14.98 -26.77 3.75
N ILE A 90 15.07 -27.73 2.83
CA ILE A 90 15.23 -27.47 1.39
C ILE A 90 14.10 -26.58 0.83
N PRO A 91 12.81 -26.93 0.98
CA PRO A 91 11.72 -26.13 0.40
C PRO A 91 11.61 -24.76 1.06
N ILE A 92 11.87 -24.64 2.37
CA ILE A 92 11.88 -23.34 3.07
C ILE A 92 13.00 -22.45 2.55
N GLY A 93 14.20 -23.01 2.35
CA GLY A 93 15.34 -22.29 1.77
C GLY A 93 15.06 -21.81 0.34
N LEU A 94 14.48 -22.68 -0.49
CA LEU A 94 14.10 -22.31 -1.86
C LEU A 94 13.05 -21.19 -1.88
N LEU A 95 12.03 -21.29 -1.03
CA LEU A 95 11.02 -20.26 -0.88
C LEU A 95 11.64 -18.93 -0.41
N HIS A 96 12.56 -18.97 0.56
CA HIS A 96 13.24 -17.78 1.04
C HIS A 96 14.05 -17.09 -0.06
N VAL A 97 14.82 -17.85 -0.85
CA VAL A 97 15.58 -17.29 -1.99
C VAL A 97 14.65 -16.67 -3.02
N ALA A 98 13.53 -17.32 -3.34
CA ALA A 98 12.54 -16.80 -4.27
C ALA A 98 11.93 -15.47 -3.77
N LEU A 99 11.52 -15.42 -2.50
CA LEU A 99 10.97 -14.20 -1.89
C LEU A 99 12.01 -13.08 -1.83
N SER A 100 13.26 -13.37 -1.44
CA SER A 100 14.34 -12.37 -1.41
C SER A 100 14.62 -11.78 -2.79
N LYS A 101 14.54 -12.60 -3.85
CA LYS A 101 14.63 -12.09 -5.23
C LYS A 101 13.45 -11.21 -5.60
N LEU A 102 12.22 -11.58 -5.22
CA LEU A 102 11.04 -10.76 -5.48
C LEU A 102 11.11 -9.41 -4.76
N VAL A 103 11.60 -9.39 -3.52
CA VAL A 103 11.84 -8.14 -2.78
C VAL A 103 12.88 -7.29 -3.49
N SER A 104 13.99 -7.87 -3.93
CA SER A 104 15.04 -7.16 -4.67
C SER A 104 14.53 -6.57 -6.01
N ILE A 105 13.56 -7.20 -6.67
CA ILE A 105 12.92 -6.67 -7.88
C ILE A 105 12.00 -5.48 -7.54
N SER A 106 11.30 -5.55 -6.40
CA SER A 106 10.42 -4.46 -5.94
C SER A 106 11.18 -3.26 -5.37
N GLU A 107 12.46 -3.43 -5.05
CA GLU A 107 13.29 -2.35 -4.58
C GLU A 107 13.57 -1.39 -5.75
N ILE A 108 12.83 -0.28 -5.76
CA ILE A 108 13.07 0.82 -6.69
C ILE A 108 14.45 1.39 -6.37
N ASN A 109 15.45 1.04 -7.19
CA ASN A 109 16.74 1.69 -7.17
C ASN A 109 16.50 3.20 -7.38
N LYS A 110 16.75 4.01 -6.34
CA LYS A 110 16.60 5.48 -6.35
C LYS A 110 17.41 6.18 -7.45
N THR A 111 18.22 5.45 -8.20
CA THR A 111 19.10 5.93 -9.28
C THR A 111 18.49 5.80 -10.68
N SER A 112 17.37 5.07 -10.89
CA SER A 112 16.88 4.74 -12.24
C SER A 112 15.80 5.65 -12.82
N SER A 113 15.24 6.59 -12.05
CA SER A 113 14.37 7.62 -12.63
C SER A 113 15.19 8.85 -12.99
N SER A 114 15.56 8.96 -14.28
CA SER A 114 15.96 10.24 -14.89
C SER A 114 14.76 11.21 -15.03
N TYR A 115 13.80 11.14 -14.12
CA TYR A 115 12.64 12.03 -14.07
C TYR A 115 12.92 13.03 -12.94
N GLY A 116 13.22 14.28 -13.31
CA GLY A 116 13.58 15.36 -12.37
C GLY A 116 15.08 15.64 -12.23
N THR A 117 15.97 14.93 -12.93
CA THR A 117 17.42 15.16 -12.95
C THR A 117 17.90 16.00 -14.13
N ASP A 118 16.98 16.57 -14.93
CA ASP A 118 17.37 17.63 -15.86
C ASP A 118 17.64 18.89 -15.04
N LYS A 119 18.92 19.14 -14.82
CA LYS A 119 19.44 20.39 -14.27
C LYS A 119 18.74 21.53 -15.00
N GLN A 120 17.99 22.34 -14.27
CA GLN A 120 17.48 23.62 -14.76
C GLN A 120 18.65 24.36 -15.42
N LYS A 121 18.63 24.45 -16.74
CA LYS A 121 19.56 25.31 -17.48
C LYS A 121 19.13 26.74 -17.15
N ILE A 122 19.72 27.29 -16.09
CA ILE A 122 19.70 28.72 -15.81
C ILE A 122 20.33 29.39 -17.04
N LYS A 123 19.52 30.20 -17.72
CA LYS A 123 19.88 30.98 -18.90
C LYS A 123 19.97 32.43 -18.50
#